data_AF-A0A4D4LXW7-F1
#
_entry.id   AF-A0A4D4LXW7-F1
#
_cell.length_a   1.000
_cell.length_b   1.000
_cell.length_c   1.000
_cell.angle_alpha   90.00
_cell.angle_beta   90.00
_cell.angle_gamma   90.00
#
_symmetry.space_group_name_H-M   'P 1'
#
loop_
_entity.id
_entity.type
_entity.pdbx_description
1 polymer ?
#
loop_
_entity_poly.entity_id
_entity_poly.type
_entity_poly.pdbx_seq_one_letter_code
_entity_poly.pdbx_strand_id
1 'polypeptide(L)'
;MDVYDEGSDPRQESGGPDGPVPDRPDGSAQNAPDDPSPSGPSGPGGREPASADRGAPVMPATSVAPVTPAGEPGPHQVTALPDAYAVPRTGIAALSLRYQIAAALALAVVAVAGCVHVAMVFLHVAPSNTVTKQHGRAIDDWIYPEFEQNWKLFAPNPLQQNIAVQVRAEVRTEDGSHRTTGWYDLSALDGAAIDGNLLPSHTQQNELRRAWDFYLATHDNENRPAGMRGDLSQRYLRSIVGLRLEREHAAGRGEAVERVQVRSSTTNVQPPRWSNEKVSDKPMYRVLPWWPVPTDSGTGANA
;
A
#
# COMPACT_ATOMS: atom_id res chain seq x y z
N MET A 1 8.30 31.50 47.90
CA MET A 1 8.02 31.97 46.52
C MET A 1 7.92 30.72 45.65
N ASP A 2 6.85 29.91 45.70
CA ASP A 2 5.41 30.24 45.52
C ASP A 2 5.23 30.92 44.15
N VAL A 3 4.44 30.51 43.16
CA VAL A 3 3.28 29.61 42.93
C VAL A 3 3.31 29.37 41.38
N TYR A 4 3.01 28.22 40.77
CA TYR A 4 1.67 27.76 40.41
C TYR A 4 1.69 26.31 39.91
N ASP A 5 0.66 25.61 40.38
CA ASP A 5 0.22 24.24 40.14
C ASP A 5 -1.21 24.39 39.58
N GLU A 6 -1.52 23.72 38.46
CA GLU A 6 -2.88 23.39 37.95
C GLU A 6 -2.70 22.63 36.63
N GLY A 7 -3.09 21.36 36.47
CA GLY A 7 -4.43 20.83 36.70
C GLY A 7 -5.19 20.84 35.37
N SER A 8 -4.99 19.83 34.51
CA SER A 8 -5.70 19.71 33.22
C SER A 8 -6.73 18.58 33.28
N ASP A 9 -7.97 18.97 33.54
CA ASP A 9 -9.20 18.18 33.50
C ASP A 9 -9.77 18.17 32.07
N PRO A 10 -10.20 17.02 31.49
CA PRO A 10 -10.80 17.01 30.16
C PRO A 10 -12.22 17.59 30.16
N ARG A 11 -12.38 18.68 29.39
CA ARG A 11 -13.63 19.43 29.22
C ARG A 11 -14.78 18.57 28.70
N GLN A 12 -15.90 18.66 29.42
CA GLN A 12 -17.22 18.14 29.09
C GLN A 12 -17.99 19.26 28.33
N GLU A 13 -18.34 19.06 27.06
CA GLU A 13 -19.20 20.01 26.31
C GLU A 13 -20.65 19.53 26.27
N SER A 14 -21.56 20.42 26.70
CA SER A 14 -23.00 20.22 26.86
C SER A 14 -23.84 20.98 25.81
N GLY A 15 -24.66 20.24 25.05
CA GLY A 15 -26.02 20.48 24.51
C GLY A 15 -26.51 21.83 23.94
N GLY A 16 -27.23 21.75 22.81
CA GLY A 16 -28.24 22.74 22.37
C GLY A 16 -28.73 22.56 20.91
N PRO A 17 -30.04 22.33 20.62
CA PRO A 17 -30.57 21.92 19.30
C PRO A 17 -31.35 22.99 18.49
N ASP A 18 -31.73 22.59 17.26
CA ASP A 18 -32.80 23.08 16.35
C ASP A 18 -32.57 24.22 15.33
N GLY A 19 -32.78 23.90 14.04
CA GLY A 19 -32.97 24.83 12.92
C GLY A 19 -32.90 24.16 11.53
N PRO A 20 -33.71 24.55 10.53
CA PRO A 20 -34.42 23.61 9.64
C PRO A 20 -33.72 23.20 8.32
N VAL A 21 -34.17 22.06 7.80
CA VAL A 21 -33.88 21.48 6.47
C VAL A 21 -34.48 22.34 5.35
N PRO A 22 -33.76 22.61 4.25
CA PRO A 22 -34.38 23.00 2.99
C PRO A 22 -34.36 21.85 1.96
N ASP A 23 -35.49 21.72 1.26
CA ASP A 23 -35.75 20.87 0.10
C ASP A 23 -34.67 20.95 -0.98
N ARG A 24 -34.43 19.82 -1.67
CA ARG A 24 -33.77 19.79 -2.99
C ARG A 24 -34.59 18.95 -3.98
N PRO A 25 -34.69 19.38 -5.26
CA PRO A 25 -35.55 18.77 -6.26
C PRO A 25 -34.88 17.60 -6.99
N ASP A 26 -35.74 16.79 -7.62
CA ASP A 26 -35.45 15.68 -8.54
C ASP A 26 -34.48 16.06 -9.68
N GLY A 27 -33.64 15.09 -10.08
CA GLY A 27 -32.84 15.18 -11.31
C GLY A 27 -31.80 14.08 -11.50
N SER A 28 -32.21 12.97 -12.10
CA SER A 28 -31.57 12.27 -13.23
C SER A 28 -30.11 11.76 -13.19
N ALA A 29 -30.02 10.44 -13.38
CA ALA A 29 -29.14 9.72 -14.33
C ALA A 29 -27.70 9.32 -13.93
N GLN A 30 -27.53 7.99 -13.88
CA GLN A 30 -26.52 7.18 -14.59
C GLN A 30 -25.05 7.57 -14.51
N ASN A 31 -24.25 6.76 -13.80
CA ASN A 31 -23.20 5.90 -14.41
C ASN A 31 -22.42 5.20 -13.29
N ALA A 32 -22.60 3.87 -13.20
CA ALA A 32 -21.73 2.98 -12.46
C ALA A 32 -20.57 2.56 -13.35
N PRO A 33 -19.33 2.50 -12.84
CA PRO A 33 -18.31 1.61 -13.39
C PRO A 33 -18.23 0.34 -12.53
N ASP A 34 -18.28 -0.80 -13.22
CA ASP A 34 -17.94 -2.12 -12.69
C ASP A 34 -16.52 -2.14 -12.11
N ASP A 35 -16.38 -2.66 -10.89
CA ASP A 35 -15.09 -2.86 -10.24
C ASP A 35 -14.78 -4.38 -10.17
N PRO A 36 -13.78 -4.90 -10.90
CA PRO A 36 -13.44 -6.32 -10.84
C PRO A 36 -12.60 -6.62 -9.59
N SER A 37 -13.07 -7.59 -8.80
CA SER A 37 -12.34 -8.18 -7.67
C SER A 37 -10.98 -8.76 -8.10
N PRO A 38 -9.87 -8.50 -7.37
CA PRO A 38 -8.63 -9.24 -7.60
C PRO A 38 -8.53 -10.47 -6.68
N SER A 39 -8.59 -11.65 -7.31
CA SER A 39 -8.15 -12.93 -6.77
C SER A 39 -6.63 -12.93 -6.58
N GLY A 40 -6.15 -13.24 -5.37
CA GLY A 40 -4.70 -13.32 -5.08
C GLY A 40 -4.06 -14.62 -5.61
N PRO A 41 -2.78 -14.61 -6.06
CA PRO A 41 -2.09 -15.82 -6.47
C PRO A 41 -1.37 -16.52 -5.30
N SER A 42 -1.59 -17.83 -5.22
CA SER A 42 -0.84 -18.81 -4.41
C SER A 42 0.58 -19.00 -4.96
N GLY A 43 1.57 -19.09 -4.06
CA GLY A 43 3.00 -19.19 -4.40
C GLY A 43 3.45 -20.53 -5.00
N PRO A 44 4.67 -20.61 -5.58
CA PRO A 44 5.12 -21.80 -6.28
C PRO A 44 5.89 -22.75 -5.33
N GLY A 45 5.48 -24.02 -5.34
CA GLY A 45 6.26 -25.14 -4.83
C GLY A 45 7.24 -25.66 -5.89
N GLY A 46 8.48 -25.91 -5.48
CA GLY A 46 9.55 -26.38 -6.37
C GLY A 46 9.48 -27.87 -6.71
N ARG A 47 10.04 -28.22 -7.88
CA ARG A 47 10.82 -29.44 -8.10
C ARG A 47 11.47 -29.45 -9.49
N GLU A 48 12.80 -29.45 -9.52
CA GLU A 48 13.62 -30.14 -10.53
C GLU A 48 13.96 -31.55 -9.95
N PRO A 49 14.38 -32.58 -10.73
CA PRO A 49 15.55 -32.51 -11.64
C PRO A 49 15.50 -33.39 -12.92
N ALA A 50 16.46 -33.18 -13.83
CA ALA A 50 17.51 -34.16 -14.16
C ALA A 50 17.97 -34.14 -15.64
N SER A 51 19.29 -34.09 -15.77
CA SER A 51 20.16 -34.08 -16.95
C SER A 51 20.07 -35.33 -17.85
N ALA A 52 20.40 -35.15 -19.13
CA ALA A 52 21.09 -36.17 -19.90
C ALA A 52 22.10 -35.56 -20.87
N ASP A 53 23.30 -36.13 -20.78
CA ASP A 53 24.59 -35.83 -21.36
C ASP A 53 24.76 -36.40 -22.80
N ARG A 54 25.89 -36.03 -23.42
CA ARG A 54 26.53 -36.49 -24.69
C ARG A 54 26.25 -35.60 -25.90
N GLY A 55 27.23 -35.17 -26.70
CA GLY A 55 28.64 -35.49 -26.82
C GLY A 55 29.07 -35.13 -28.25
N ALA A 56 30.23 -34.50 -28.41
CA ALA A 56 30.91 -34.26 -29.68
C ALA A 56 32.40 -34.60 -29.48
N PRO A 57 33.25 -34.69 -30.52
CA PRO A 57 33.04 -34.87 -31.96
C PRO A 57 33.87 -36.08 -32.50
N VAL A 58 33.96 -36.31 -33.83
CA VAL A 58 35.19 -36.68 -34.59
C VAL A 58 34.86 -36.97 -36.08
N MET A 59 35.82 -36.58 -36.93
CA MET A 59 35.94 -36.48 -38.39
C MET A 59 35.62 -37.72 -39.24
N PRO A 60 35.52 -37.57 -40.57
CA PRO A 60 36.02 -38.59 -41.49
C PRO A 60 37.18 -38.11 -42.36
N ALA A 61 37.95 -39.12 -42.72
CA ALA A 61 39.30 -39.15 -43.24
C ALA A 61 39.48 -38.65 -44.68
N THR A 62 40.72 -38.21 -44.89
CA THR A 62 41.43 -37.99 -46.16
C THR A 62 41.40 -39.24 -47.04
N SER A 63 41.11 -39.08 -48.34
CA SER A 63 41.44 -40.07 -49.37
C SER A 63 42.32 -39.41 -50.41
N VAL A 64 43.55 -39.90 -50.52
CA VAL A 64 44.57 -39.50 -51.48
C VAL A 64 44.55 -40.51 -52.62
N ALA A 65 44.47 -40.05 -53.87
CA ALA A 65 44.77 -40.85 -55.04
C ALA A 65 46.07 -40.34 -55.71
N PRO A 66 46.86 -41.20 -56.37
CA PRO A 66 48.26 -40.92 -56.71
C PRO A 66 48.44 -40.20 -58.05
N VAL A 67 49.56 -39.49 -58.15
CA VAL A 67 50.12 -38.86 -59.35
C VAL A 67 50.89 -39.90 -60.18
N THR A 68 50.80 -39.80 -61.51
CA THR A 68 51.74 -40.42 -62.46
C THR A 68 52.09 -39.40 -63.57
N PRO A 69 53.33 -39.34 -64.10
CA PRO A 69 53.94 -38.10 -64.54
C PRO A 69 54.16 -37.95 -66.07
N ALA A 70 54.68 -36.77 -66.41
CA ALA A 70 55.59 -36.44 -67.52
C ALA A 70 55.00 -36.14 -68.93
N GLY A 71 55.09 -34.85 -69.28
CA GLY A 71 55.16 -34.31 -70.64
C GLY A 71 55.85 -32.94 -70.58
N GLU A 72 56.92 -32.78 -71.37
CA GLU A 72 57.94 -31.72 -71.36
C GLU A 72 57.49 -30.30 -71.81
N PRO A 73 58.35 -29.25 -71.69
CA PRO A 73 57.94 -27.89 -71.32
C PRO A 73 57.64 -26.95 -72.50
N GLY A 74 56.59 -26.12 -72.32
CA GLY A 74 56.33 -24.92 -73.13
C GLY A 74 56.69 -23.63 -72.37
N PRO A 75 56.94 -22.52 -73.07
CA PRO A 75 57.70 -21.39 -72.53
C PRO A 75 56.95 -20.60 -71.46
N HIS A 76 57.73 -20.13 -70.49
CA HIS A 76 57.38 -19.31 -69.33
C HIS A 76 56.16 -18.39 -69.50
N GLN A 77 55.10 -18.67 -68.74
CA GLN A 77 54.16 -17.65 -68.28
C GLN A 77 54.38 -17.44 -66.78
N VAL A 78 55.09 -16.36 -66.44
CA VAL A 78 54.99 -15.76 -65.11
C VAL A 78 53.68 -15.00 -65.11
N THR A 79 52.65 -15.44 -64.38
CA THR A 79 51.64 -14.53 -63.80
C THR A 79 50.90 -15.20 -62.63
N ALA A 80 50.98 -14.50 -61.49
CA ALA A 80 50.15 -14.56 -60.28
C ALA A 80 50.17 -15.84 -59.42
N LEU A 81 50.91 -15.76 -58.31
CA LEU A 81 50.54 -16.46 -57.07
C LEU A 81 49.07 -16.13 -56.75
N PRO A 82 48.20 -17.12 -56.47
CA PRO A 82 46.89 -16.81 -55.91
C PRO A 82 47.11 -16.18 -54.53
N ASP A 83 46.40 -15.07 -54.27
CA ASP A 83 46.30 -14.43 -52.96
C ASP A 83 45.78 -15.44 -51.92
N ALA A 84 46.68 -16.23 -51.37
CA ALA A 84 46.42 -17.01 -50.18
C ALA A 84 46.40 -16.07 -48.98
N TYR A 85 45.41 -16.25 -48.10
CA TYR A 85 45.12 -15.49 -46.87
C TYR A 85 44.20 -14.26 -47.00
N ALA A 86 43.15 -14.33 -47.83
CA ALA A 86 41.95 -13.56 -47.51
C ALA A 86 41.26 -14.21 -46.29
N VAL A 87 41.51 -13.67 -45.08
CA VAL A 87 40.73 -14.05 -43.88
C VAL A 87 39.25 -13.85 -44.23
N PRO A 88 38.38 -14.86 -44.06
CA PRO A 88 36.96 -14.69 -44.36
C PRO A 88 36.43 -13.56 -43.48
N ARG A 89 35.97 -12.47 -44.11
CA ARG A 89 35.29 -11.39 -43.40
C ARG A 89 34.04 -11.99 -42.78
N THR A 90 33.99 -12.09 -41.46
CA THR A 90 32.83 -12.59 -40.71
C THR A 90 32.07 -11.42 -40.06
N GLY A 91 30.76 -11.57 -39.88
CA GLY A 91 29.89 -10.56 -39.25
C GLY A 91 29.53 -9.40 -40.20
N ILE A 92 29.30 -8.20 -39.65
CA ILE A 92 28.89 -7.03 -40.44
C ILE A 92 29.89 -6.66 -41.56
N ALA A 93 31.17 -7.01 -41.43
CA ALA A 93 32.21 -6.79 -42.44
C ALA A 93 32.07 -7.70 -43.68
N ALA A 94 31.21 -8.73 -43.63
CA ALA A 94 30.89 -9.62 -44.74
C ALA A 94 29.76 -9.07 -45.64
N LEU A 95 29.00 -8.10 -45.14
CA LEU A 95 27.86 -7.50 -45.84
C LEU A 95 28.35 -6.55 -46.95
N SER A 96 27.54 -6.32 -47.98
CA SER A 96 27.85 -5.28 -48.98
C SER A 96 27.88 -3.89 -48.31
N LEU A 97 28.71 -2.96 -48.81
CA LEU A 97 28.94 -1.63 -48.20
C LEU A 97 27.66 -0.90 -47.75
N ARG A 98 26.59 -0.94 -48.56
CA ARG A 98 25.26 -0.38 -48.21
C ARG A 98 24.66 -0.96 -46.94
N TYR A 99 24.78 -2.28 -46.73
CA TYR A 99 24.27 -2.96 -45.54
C TYR A 99 25.22 -2.78 -44.35
N GLN A 100 26.51 -2.59 -44.58
CA GLN A 100 27.45 -2.21 -43.51
C GLN A 100 27.12 -0.81 -42.96
N ILE A 101 26.85 0.15 -43.84
CA ILE A 101 26.43 1.51 -43.46
C ILE A 101 25.11 1.46 -42.70
N ALA A 102 24.12 0.71 -43.21
CA ALA A 102 22.84 0.54 -42.52
C ALA A 102 23.01 -0.10 -41.13
N ALA A 103 23.84 -1.14 -41.02
CA ALA A 103 24.13 -1.79 -39.75
C ALA A 103 24.85 -0.87 -38.76
N ALA A 104 25.82 -0.08 -39.25
CA ALA A 104 26.53 0.89 -38.42
C ALA A 104 25.61 2.00 -37.91
N LEU A 105 24.71 2.51 -38.77
CA LEU A 105 23.70 3.49 -38.38
C LEU A 105 22.73 2.91 -37.35
N ALA A 106 22.23 1.69 -37.55
CA ALA A 106 21.36 1.02 -36.59
C ALA A 106 22.06 0.84 -35.22
N LEU A 107 23.32 0.41 -35.22
CA LEU A 107 24.11 0.26 -34.00
C LEU A 107 24.33 1.60 -33.30
N ALA A 108 24.59 2.68 -34.05
CA ALA A 108 24.73 4.02 -33.50
C ALA A 108 23.43 4.49 -32.83
N VAL A 109 22.27 4.28 -33.46
CA VAL A 109 20.95 4.61 -32.89
C VAL A 109 20.73 3.84 -31.59
N VAL A 110 21.00 2.53 -31.57
CA VAL A 110 20.87 1.70 -30.36
C VAL A 110 21.78 2.19 -29.24
N ALA A 111 23.04 2.52 -29.55
CA ALA A 111 23.98 3.04 -28.56
C ALA A 111 23.52 4.37 -27.96
N VAL A 112 23.02 5.29 -28.79
CA VAL A 112 22.46 6.57 -28.34
C VAL A 112 21.23 6.35 -27.46
N ALA A 113 20.28 5.51 -27.90
CA ALA A 113 19.09 5.19 -27.12
C ALA A 113 19.45 4.58 -25.75
N GLY A 114 20.44 3.68 -25.71
CA GLY A 114 20.95 3.12 -24.47
C GLY A 114 21.54 4.18 -23.53
N CYS A 115 22.35 5.10 -24.06
CA CYS A 115 22.91 6.20 -23.26
C CYS A 115 21.81 7.13 -22.70
N VAL A 116 20.81 7.46 -23.53
CA VAL A 116 19.66 8.27 -23.09
C VAL A 116 18.90 7.55 -21.99
N HIS A 117 18.63 6.25 -22.14
CA HIS A 117 17.93 5.48 -21.11
C HIS A 117 18.69 5.47 -19.78
N VAL A 118 20.00 5.19 -19.80
CA VAL A 118 20.83 5.23 -18.58
C VAL A 118 20.81 6.61 -17.93
N ALA A 119 20.88 7.69 -18.71
CA ALA A 119 20.79 9.04 -18.19
C ALA A 119 19.42 9.34 -17.56
N MET A 120 18.32 8.91 -18.20
CA MET A 120 16.97 9.07 -17.66
C MET A 120 16.79 8.31 -16.35
N VAL A 121 17.25 7.06 -16.28
CA VAL A 121 17.22 6.25 -15.04
C VAL A 121 18.04 6.92 -13.94
N PHE A 122 19.25 7.40 -14.26
CA PHE A 122 20.08 8.13 -13.31
C PHE A 122 19.36 9.37 -12.78
N LEU A 123 18.77 10.19 -13.65
CA LEU A 123 18.05 11.39 -13.24
C LEU A 123 16.81 11.06 -12.41
N HIS A 124 16.12 9.98 -12.71
CA HIS A 124 14.95 9.52 -11.95
C HIS A 124 15.30 9.07 -10.53
N VAL A 125 16.44 8.38 -10.35
CA VAL A 125 16.87 7.86 -9.03
C VAL A 125 17.71 8.88 -8.25
N ALA A 126 18.36 9.82 -8.92
CA ALA A 126 19.21 10.82 -8.27
C ALA A 126 18.41 11.78 -7.37
N PRO A 127 19.04 12.32 -6.31
CA PRO A 127 18.43 13.39 -5.51
C PRO A 127 17.96 14.57 -6.37
N SER A 128 16.93 15.28 -5.90
CA SER A 128 16.32 16.40 -6.63
C SER A 128 17.36 17.45 -7.04
N ASN A 129 17.42 17.74 -8.33
CA ASN A 129 18.34 18.69 -8.94
C ASN A 129 17.57 19.66 -9.85
N THR A 130 18.24 20.65 -10.42
CA THR A 130 17.60 21.65 -11.30
C THR A 130 16.95 21.04 -12.53
N VAL A 131 17.55 20.00 -13.12
CA VAL A 131 17.02 19.32 -14.31
C VAL A 131 15.77 18.51 -13.96
N THR A 132 15.80 17.72 -12.89
CA THR A 132 14.63 16.93 -12.46
C THR A 132 13.47 17.80 -12.00
N LYS A 133 13.74 18.97 -11.42
CA LYS A 133 12.70 19.95 -11.07
C LYS A 133 12.03 20.60 -12.29
N GLN A 134 12.77 20.85 -13.37
CA GLN A 134 12.26 21.52 -14.57
C GLN A 134 11.66 20.54 -15.59
N HIS A 135 12.23 19.32 -15.68
CA HIS A 135 11.90 18.33 -16.72
C HIS A 135 11.40 17.00 -16.15
N GLY A 136 11.00 16.94 -14.87
CA GLY A 136 10.54 15.72 -14.21
C GLY A 136 9.50 14.94 -15.01
N ARG A 137 8.50 15.62 -15.60
CA ARG A 137 7.47 14.98 -16.42
C ARG A 137 8.05 14.19 -17.61
N ALA A 138 9.03 14.74 -18.32
CA ALA A 138 9.62 14.04 -19.48
C ALA A 138 10.48 12.84 -19.07
N ILE A 139 11.08 12.89 -17.88
CA ILE A 139 11.80 11.75 -17.29
C ILE A 139 10.79 10.67 -16.87
N ASP A 140 9.72 11.07 -16.21
CA ASP A 140 8.63 10.20 -15.76
C ASP A 140 7.95 9.49 -16.95
N ASP A 141 7.60 10.24 -18.00
CA ASP A 141 6.98 9.70 -19.22
C ASP A 141 7.89 8.66 -19.94
N TRP A 142 9.22 8.79 -19.82
CA TRP A 142 10.18 7.84 -20.37
C TRP A 142 10.34 6.58 -19.50
N ILE A 143 10.23 6.71 -18.17
CA ILE A 143 10.54 5.64 -17.21
C ILE A 143 9.30 4.80 -16.87
N TYR A 144 8.17 5.43 -16.56
CA TYR A 144 7.00 4.74 -16.04
C TYR A 144 6.27 3.76 -16.99
N PRO A 145 6.42 3.81 -18.33
CA PRO A 145 5.84 2.77 -19.19
C PRO A 145 6.40 1.36 -18.92
N GLU A 146 7.67 1.25 -18.53
CA GLU A 146 8.37 -0.03 -18.34
C GLU A 146 8.80 -0.27 -16.88
N PHE A 147 8.92 0.80 -16.07
CA PHE A 147 9.38 0.75 -14.68
C PHE A 147 8.40 1.43 -13.73
N GLU A 148 7.22 0.83 -13.52
CA GLU A 148 6.31 1.26 -12.47
C GLU A 148 6.85 0.87 -11.09
N GLN A 149 7.23 1.87 -10.28
CA GLN A 149 7.71 1.67 -8.92
C GLN A 149 6.55 1.56 -7.93
N ASN A 150 5.92 0.39 -7.83
CA ASN A 150 4.87 0.15 -6.83
C ASN A 150 5.44 -0.56 -5.59
N TRP A 151 5.78 0.22 -4.56
CA TRP A 151 6.34 -0.28 -3.29
C TRP A 151 5.28 -0.74 -2.28
N LYS A 152 4.00 -0.84 -2.68
CA LYS A 152 2.89 -1.17 -1.78
C LYS A 152 3.06 -2.53 -1.07
N LEU A 153 3.88 -3.44 -1.59
CA LEU A 153 4.17 -4.74 -0.98
C LEU A 153 5.24 -4.69 0.14
N PHE A 154 6.16 -3.72 0.11
CA PHE A 154 7.30 -3.66 1.04
C PHE A 154 7.30 -2.41 1.94
N ALA A 155 6.60 -1.36 1.53
CA ALA A 155 6.43 -0.14 2.29
C ALA A 155 5.01 0.40 2.03
N PRO A 156 3.96 -0.25 2.58
CA PRO A 156 2.64 0.36 2.57
C PRO A 156 2.76 1.78 3.16
N ASN A 157 2.08 2.75 2.56
CA ASN A 157 2.06 4.11 3.08
C ASN A 157 1.68 4.05 4.57
N PRO A 158 2.56 4.48 5.49
CA PRO A 158 2.23 4.45 6.90
C PRO A 158 0.97 5.28 7.12
N LEU A 159 0.11 4.86 8.03
CA LEU A 159 -1.04 5.69 8.42
C LEU A 159 -0.50 7.04 8.88
N GLN A 160 -0.78 8.10 8.11
CA GLN A 160 -0.43 9.48 8.46
C GLN A 160 -1.53 10.12 9.31
N GLN A 161 -2.38 9.31 9.93
CA GLN A 161 -3.55 9.74 10.69
C GLN A 161 -3.61 9.01 12.03
N ASN A 162 -3.91 9.75 13.07
CA ASN A 162 -4.29 9.24 14.38
C ASN A 162 -5.82 9.12 14.42
N ILE A 163 -6.32 7.90 14.62
CA ILE A 163 -7.75 7.61 14.75
C ILE A 163 -8.03 7.25 16.19
N ALA A 164 -8.71 8.13 16.92
CA ALA A 164 -9.16 7.87 18.28
C ALA A 164 -10.63 7.42 18.26
N VAL A 165 -10.92 6.26 18.82
CA VAL A 165 -12.28 5.76 19.04
C VAL A 165 -12.77 6.24 20.40
N GLN A 166 -13.84 7.02 20.39
CA GLN A 166 -14.41 7.66 21.55
C GLN A 166 -15.86 7.20 21.75
N VAL A 167 -16.32 7.16 22.99
CA VAL A 167 -17.68 6.76 23.35
C VAL A 167 -18.30 7.76 24.31
N ARG A 168 -19.60 8.01 24.18
CA ARG A 168 -20.42 8.57 25.25
C ARG A 168 -21.61 7.68 25.52
N ALA A 169 -22.16 7.79 26.73
CA ALA A 169 -23.31 7.02 27.17
C ALA A 169 -24.48 7.95 27.48
N GLU A 170 -25.69 7.43 27.29
CA GLU A 170 -26.87 7.92 27.97
C GLU A 170 -27.13 6.99 29.15
N VAL A 171 -27.21 7.59 30.33
CA VAL A 171 -27.30 6.87 31.59
C VAL A 171 -28.56 7.29 32.32
N ARG A 172 -29.20 6.32 32.97
CA ARG A 172 -30.33 6.54 33.85
C ARG A 172 -29.82 6.69 35.27
N THR A 173 -30.14 7.82 35.88
CA THR A 173 -29.76 8.19 37.25
C THR A 173 -30.70 7.56 38.28
N GLU A 174 -30.31 7.62 39.56
CA GLU A 174 -31.09 7.05 40.67
C GLU A 174 -32.48 7.70 40.82
N ASP A 175 -32.61 8.98 40.47
CA ASP A 175 -33.87 9.72 40.46
C ASP A 175 -34.78 9.40 39.26
N GLY A 176 -34.34 8.49 38.37
CA GLY A 176 -35.06 8.08 37.18
C GLY A 176 -34.95 9.06 36.01
N SER A 177 -34.16 10.13 36.13
CA SER A 177 -33.85 11.01 35.00
C SER A 177 -32.79 10.38 34.08
N HIS A 178 -32.59 10.98 32.91
CA HIS A 178 -31.58 10.56 31.94
C HIS A 178 -30.57 11.69 31.76
N ARG A 179 -29.28 11.35 31.73
CA ARG A 179 -28.22 12.29 31.37
C ARG A 179 -27.29 11.68 30.33
N THR A 180 -26.72 12.53 29.49
CA THR A 180 -25.68 12.12 28.53
C THR A 180 -24.31 12.45 29.10
N THR A 181 -23.38 11.49 29.06
CA THR A 181 -21.99 11.70 29.49
C THR A 181 -21.21 12.53 28.47
N GLY A 182 -20.03 13.00 28.89
CA GLY A 182 -19.00 13.45 27.96
C GLY A 182 -18.49 12.31 27.08
N TRP A 183 -17.64 12.67 26.11
CA TRP A 183 -16.91 11.71 25.29
C TRP A 183 -15.70 11.17 26.06
N TYR A 184 -15.66 9.87 26.27
CA TYR A 184 -14.54 9.12 26.79
C TYR A 184 -13.69 8.58 25.64
N ASP A 185 -12.38 8.72 25.73
CA ASP A 185 -11.45 8.26 24.69
C ASP A 185 -10.93 6.85 25.01
N LEU A 186 -11.51 5.84 24.36
CA LEU A 186 -11.12 4.44 24.56
C LEU A 186 -9.72 4.15 23.99
N SER A 187 -9.32 4.89 22.95
CA SER A 187 -7.98 4.76 22.36
C SER A 187 -6.92 5.36 23.26
N ALA A 188 -7.22 6.45 23.96
CA ALA A 188 -6.32 7.02 24.97
C ALA A 188 -6.11 6.05 26.15
N LEU A 189 -7.16 5.35 26.60
CA LEU A 189 -7.04 4.31 27.64
C LEU A 189 -6.13 3.16 27.19
N ASP A 190 -6.29 2.68 25.95
CA ASP A 190 -5.40 1.66 25.39
C ASP A 190 -3.96 2.18 25.30
N GLY A 191 -3.77 3.41 24.83
CA GLY A 191 -2.46 4.06 24.76
C GLY A 191 -1.77 4.14 26.13
N ALA A 192 -2.49 4.59 27.16
CA ALA A 192 -1.97 4.67 28.53
C ALA A 192 -1.57 3.31 29.12
N ALA A 193 -2.30 2.23 28.77
CA ALA A 193 -1.98 0.89 29.25
C ALA A 193 -0.78 0.25 28.51
N ILE A 194 -0.43 0.76 27.35
CA ILE A 194 0.73 0.32 26.54
C ILE A 194 1.96 1.17 26.86
N ASP A 195 1.78 2.44 27.19
CA ASP A 195 2.88 3.36 27.44
C ASP A 195 3.80 2.86 28.56
N GLY A 196 5.10 2.77 28.27
CA GLY A 196 6.11 2.21 29.18
C GLY A 196 5.99 0.72 29.53
N ASN A 197 5.03 -0.02 28.95
CA ASN A 197 4.87 -1.45 29.21
C ASN A 197 5.87 -2.27 28.37
N LEU A 198 6.75 -3.02 29.05
CA LEU A 198 7.77 -3.85 28.38
C LEU A 198 7.20 -5.10 27.70
N LEU A 199 6.04 -5.57 28.13
CA LEU A 199 5.39 -6.80 27.65
C LEU A 199 3.89 -6.56 27.42
N PRO A 200 3.52 -5.66 26.50
CA PRO A 200 2.13 -5.32 26.28
C PRO A 200 1.40 -6.47 25.59
N SER A 201 0.15 -6.70 25.99
CA SER A 201 -0.69 -7.72 25.38
C SER A 201 -1.11 -7.32 23.96
N HIS A 202 -0.78 -8.13 22.97
CA HIS A 202 -1.23 -7.91 21.59
C HIS A 202 -2.76 -7.84 21.46
N THR A 203 -3.49 -8.60 22.28
CA THR A 203 -4.95 -8.55 22.30
C THR A 203 -5.42 -7.17 22.75
N GLN A 204 -4.90 -6.66 23.86
CA GLN A 204 -5.26 -5.34 24.38
C GLN A 204 -4.94 -4.23 23.38
N GLN A 205 -3.77 -4.30 22.74
CA GLN A 205 -3.33 -3.31 21.75
C GLN A 205 -4.21 -3.25 20.50
N ASN A 206 -4.78 -4.39 20.10
CA ASN A 206 -5.41 -4.51 18.79
C ASN A 206 -6.92 -4.70 18.85
N GLU A 207 -7.51 -5.04 19.99
CA GLU A 207 -8.95 -5.34 20.10
C GLU A 207 -9.81 -4.19 19.58
N LEU A 208 -9.66 -2.99 20.14
CA LEU A 208 -10.47 -1.84 19.76
C LEU A 208 -10.23 -1.43 18.31
N ARG A 209 -8.97 -1.39 17.89
CA ARG A 209 -8.59 -1.07 16.51
C ARG A 209 -9.19 -2.06 15.52
N ARG A 210 -9.07 -3.36 15.77
CA ARG A 210 -9.62 -4.41 14.90
C ARG A 210 -11.14 -4.37 14.86
N ALA A 211 -11.80 -4.09 15.98
CA ALA A 211 -13.26 -3.92 16.02
C ALA A 211 -13.70 -2.71 15.18
N TRP A 212 -12.98 -1.60 15.27
CA TRP A 212 -13.23 -0.41 14.48
C TRP A 212 -12.98 -0.63 12.98
N ASP A 213 -11.84 -1.23 12.62
CA ASP A 213 -11.51 -1.58 11.23
C ASP A 213 -12.57 -2.53 10.63
N PHE A 214 -13.03 -3.50 11.42
CA PHE A 214 -14.08 -4.42 11.00
C PHE A 214 -15.40 -3.68 10.77
N TYR A 215 -15.78 -2.77 11.66
CA TYR A 215 -16.98 -1.94 11.50
C TYR A 215 -16.91 -1.13 10.21
N LEU A 216 -15.81 -0.42 9.97
CA LEU A 216 -15.59 0.40 8.77
C LEU A 216 -15.63 -0.42 7.48
N ALA A 217 -15.05 -1.62 7.48
CA ALA A 217 -15.02 -2.48 6.31
C ALA A 217 -16.40 -3.08 5.94
N THR A 218 -17.39 -2.97 6.83
CA THR A 218 -18.72 -3.57 6.63
C THR A 218 -19.87 -2.59 6.81
N HIS A 219 -19.60 -1.28 6.82
CA HIS A 219 -20.61 -0.24 6.84
C HIS A 219 -20.34 0.81 5.77
N ASP A 220 -21.39 1.33 5.16
CA ASP A 220 -21.27 2.45 4.22
C ASP A 220 -21.00 3.79 4.95
N ASN A 221 -20.93 4.89 4.20
CA ASN A 221 -20.66 6.22 4.74
C ASN A 221 -21.79 6.75 5.63
N GLU A 222 -23.01 6.23 5.46
CA GLU A 222 -24.18 6.55 6.30
C GLU A 222 -24.30 5.61 7.52
N ASN A 223 -23.30 4.77 7.77
CA ASN A 223 -23.26 3.78 8.86
C ASN A 223 -24.33 2.69 8.75
N ARG A 224 -24.75 2.33 7.53
CA ARG A 224 -25.65 1.18 7.30
C ARG A 224 -24.85 -0.11 7.12
N PRO A 225 -25.26 -1.22 7.76
CA PRO A 225 -24.51 -2.48 7.71
C PRO A 225 -24.62 -3.15 6.34
N ALA A 226 -23.50 -3.67 5.85
CA ALA A 226 -23.42 -4.52 4.67
C ALA A 226 -23.65 -5.99 5.06
N GLY A 227 -24.92 -6.40 5.06
CA GLY A 227 -25.34 -7.78 5.34
C GLY A 227 -24.93 -8.28 6.73
N MET A 228 -24.86 -9.60 6.88
CA MET A 228 -24.62 -10.26 8.18
C MET A 228 -23.30 -9.86 8.86
N ARG A 229 -22.26 -9.57 8.08
CA ARG A 229 -20.95 -9.14 8.63
C ARG A 229 -21.05 -7.75 9.28
N GLY A 230 -21.84 -6.85 8.69
CA GLY A 230 -22.16 -5.54 9.27
C GLY A 230 -22.78 -5.70 10.66
N ASP A 231 -23.83 -6.51 10.77
CA ASP A 231 -24.52 -6.75 12.05
C ASP A 231 -23.62 -7.37 13.12
N LEU A 232 -22.71 -8.26 12.73
CA LEU A 232 -21.74 -8.86 13.63
C LEU A 232 -20.68 -7.85 14.09
N SER A 233 -20.15 -7.03 13.19
CA SER A 233 -19.16 -6.00 13.53
C SER A 233 -19.74 -4.95 14.49
N GLN A 234 -20.99 -4.52 14.28
CA GLN A 234 -21.68 -3.59 15.16
C GLN A 234 -21.89 -4.20 16.55
N ARG A 235 -22.38 -5.45 16.62
CA ARG A 235 -22.55 -6.14 17.90
C ARG A 235 -21.23 -6.27 18.64
N TYR A 236 -20.16 -6.66 17.94
CA TYR A 236 -18.84 -6.81 18.53
C TYR A 236 -18.27 -5.50 19.08
N LEU A 237 -18.29 -4.43 18.28
CA LEU A 237 -17.83 -3.10 18.73
C LEU A 237 -18.65 -2.61 19.92
N ARG A 238 -19.97 -2.79 19.89
CA ARG A 238 -20.85 -2.43 21.00
C ARG A 238 -20.53 -3.22 22.28
N SER A 239 -20.25 -4.52 22.17
CA SER A 239 -19.86 -5.35 23.32
C SER A 239 -18.56 -4.88 23.96
N ILE A 240 -17.53 -4.58 23.16
CA ILE A 240 -16.26 -4.02 23.67
C ILE A 240 -16.52 -2.71 24.41
N VAL A 241 -17.30 -1.82 23.80
CA VAL A 241 -17.64 -0.52 24.38
C VAL A 241 -18.38 -0.67 25.71
N GLY A 242 -19.38 -1.55 25.77
CA GLY A 242 -20.13 -1.83 27.00
C GLY A 242 -19.22 -2.32 28.14
N LEU A 243 -18.41 -3.34 27.87
CA LEU A 243 -17.47 -3.90 28.85
C LEU A 243 -16.45 -2.87 29.36
N ARG A 244 -16.00 -1.96 28.48
CA ARG A 244 -15.04 -0.91 28.85
C ARG A 244 -15.69 0.20 29.67
N LEU A 245 -16.89 0.62 29.31
CA LEU A 245 -17.64 1.61 30.10
C LEU A 245 -17.94 1.10 31.51
N GLU A 246 -18.29 -0.19 31.64
CA GLU A 246 -18.50 -0.84 32.93
C GLU A 246 -17.21 -0.87 33.76
N ARG A 247 -16.09 -1.31 33.16
CA ARG A 247 -14.77 -1.36 33.83
C ARG A 247 -14.34 0.01 34.37
N GLU A 248 -14.50 1.06 33.56
CA GLU A 248 -14.11 2.43 33.94
C GLU A 248 -15.16 3.13 34.81
N HIS A 249 -16.26 2.45 35.16
CA HIS A 249 -17.37 3.03 35.94
C HIS A 249 -17.88 4.35 35.33
N ALA A 250 -17.87 4.45 34.00
CA ALA A 250 -18.10 5.71 33.27
C ALA A 250 -19.52 6.28 33.44
N ALA A 251 -20.46 5.44 33.90
CA ALA A 251 -21.82 5.85 34.24
C ALA A 251 -21.92 6.53 35.62
N GLY A 252 -20.96 6.36 36.52
CA GLY A 252 -21.11 6.78 37.93
C GLY A 252 -21.75 5.69 38.79
N ARG A 253 -21.65 5.82 40.11
CA ARG A 253 -22.17 4.82 41.05
C ARG A 253 -23.70 4.83 41.04
N GLY A 254 -24.32 3.66 40.92
CA GLY A 254 -25.78 3.51 40.97
C GLY A 254 -26.50 3.84 39.65
N GLU A 255 -25.79 4.31 38.63
CA GLU A 255 -26.35 4.66 37.34
C GLU A 255 -26.20 3.51 36.32
N ALA A 256 -27.21 3.33 35.47
CA ALA A 256 -27.21 2.28 34.45
C ALA A 256 -27.04 2.88 33.05
N VAL A 257 -26.11 2.32 32.26
CA VAL A 257 -25.96 2.66 30.83
C VAL A 257 -27.11 2.07 30.04
N GLU A 258 -27.89 2.92 29.36
CA GLU A 258 -29.01 2.47 28.52
C GLU A 258 -28.63 2.43 27.04
N ARG A 259 -27.98 3.49 26.57
CA ARG A 259 -27.53 3.62 25.18
C ARG A 259 -26.13 4.16 25.12
N VAL A 260 -25.41 3.79 24.07
CA VAL A 260 -24.07 4.31 23.77
C VAL A 260 -24.02 4.90 22.38
N GLN A 261 -23.18 5.91 22.24
CA GLN A 261 -22.81 6.46 20.95
C GLN A 261 -21.30 6.41 20.82
N VAL A 262 -20.84 5.89 19.70
CA VAL A 262 -19.42 5.79 19.38
C VAL A 262 -19.10 6.81 18.28
N ARG A 263 -17.91 7.39 18.33
CA ARG A 263 -17.36 8.17 17.23
C ARG A 263 -15.89 7.84 17.02
N SER A 264 -15.39 8.10 15.82
CA SER A 264 -13.96 8.32 15.63
C SER A 264 -13.65 9.81 15.59
N SER A 265 -12.49 10.18 16.12
CA SER A 265 -11.83 11.47 15.94
C SER A 265 -10.54 11.21 15.18
N THR A 266 -10.48 11.63 13.92
CA THR A 266 -9.34 11.43 13.04
C THR A 266 -8.56 12.72 12.90
N THR A 267 -7.26 12.71 13.23
CA THR A 267 -6.35 13.85 13.09
C THR A 267 -5.12 13.43 12.29
N ASN A 268 -4.47 14.36 11.59
CA ASN A 268 -3.20 14.03 10.93
C ASN A 268 -2.08 13.87 11.96
N VAL A 269 -1.18 12.93 11.71
CA VAL A 269 0.07 12.81 12.47
C VAL A 269 0.87 14.08 12.23
N GLN A 270 1.23 14.75 13.33
CA GLN A 270 1.92 16.02 13.23
C GLN A 270 3.36 15.81 12.72
N PRO A 271 3.81 16.62 11.76
CA PRO A 271 5.17 16.52 11.26
C PRO A 271 6.16 16.85 12.38
N PRO A 272 7.35 16.25 12.37
CA PRO A 272 8.39 16.58 13.34
C PRO A 272 8.76 18.07 13.28
N ARG A 273 9.26 18.61 14.40
CA ARG A 273 9.63 20.04 14.53
C ARG A 273 10.65 20.54 13.50
N TRP A 274 11.43 19.64 12.90
CA TRP A 274 12.43 19.94 11.88
C TRP A 274 11.86 19.95 10.45
N SER A 275 10.60 19.59 10.25
CA SER A 275 9.92 19.61 8.95
C SER A 275 9.18 20.94 8.75
N ASN A 276 9.16 21.42 7.51
CA ASN A 276 8.37 22.60 7.09
C ASN A 276 6.98 22.21 6.56
N GLU A 277 6.63 20.92 6.61
CA GLU A 277 5.33 20.42 6.19
C GLU A 277 4.22 20.98 7.07
N LYS A 278 3.10 21.36 6.43
CA LYS A 278 1.91 21.88 7.12
C LYS A 278 0.75 20.94 6.87
N VAL A 279 0.36 20.22 7.91
CA VAL A 279 -0.86 19.39 7.91
C VAL A 279 -1.91 20.03 8.79
N SER A 280 -3.19 19.81 8.47
CA SER A 280 -4.29 20.28 9.32
C SER A 280 -4.31 19.51 10.64
N ASP A 281 -4.48 20.22 11.74
CA ASP A 281 -4.72 19.70 13.09
C ASP A 281 -6.20 19.47 13.39
N LYS A 282 -7.10 20.01 12.55
CA LYS A 282 -8.54 19.89 12.74
C LYS A 282 -9.00 18.43 12.72
N PRO A 283 -9.69 17.95 13.77
CA PRO A 283 -10.22 16.60 13.81
C PRO A 283 -11.40 16.44 12.86
N MET A 284 -11.42 15.32 12.14
CA MET A 284 -12.56 14.85 11.36
C MET A 284 -13.30 13.79 12.16
N TYR A 285 -14.60 14.01 12.39
CA TYR A 285 -15.42 13.10 13.17
C TYR A 285 -16.29 12.21 12.29
N ARG A 286 -16.32 10.91 12.57
CA ARG A 286 -17.37 10.01 12.10
C ARG A 286 -18.15 9.52 13.31
N VAL A 287 -19.39 10.00 13.45
CA VAL A 287 -20.28 9.68 14.56
C VAL A 287 -21.24 8.57 14.15
N LEU A 288 -21.32 7.53 14.97
CA LEU A 288 -22.22 6.40 14.76
C LEU A 288 -23.60 6.69 15.38
N PRO A 289 -24.66 6.00 14.94
CA PRO A 289 -25.97 6.11 15.58
C PRO A 289 -25.93 5.60 17.03
N TRP A 290 -26.90 6.03 17.83
CA TRP A 290 -27.08 5.52 19.19
C TRP A 290 -27.49 4.05 19.16
N TRP A 291 -26.85 3.24 20.01
CA TRP A 291 -27.17 1.83 20.16
C TRP A 291 -27.59 1.51 21.59
N PRO A 292 -28.65 0.71 21.80
CA PRO A 292 -28.97 0.20 23.12
C PRO A 292 -27.87 -0.75 23.58
N VAL A 293 -27.45 -0.62 24.83
CA VAL A 293 -26.56 -1.58 25.48
C VAL A 293 -27.45 -2.61 26.19
N PRO A 294 -27.26 -3.91 25.94
CA PRO A 294 -27.93 -4.93 26.74
C PRO A 294 -27.53 -4.76 28.20
N THR A 295 -28.50 -4.49 29.07
CA THR A 295 -28.28 -4.61 30.50
C THR A 295 -28.25 -6.10 30.82
N ASP A 296 -27.17 -6.61 31.40
CA ASP A 296 -27.15 -7.98 31.92
C ASP A 296 -28.10 -8.05 33.13
N SER A 297 -29.38 -8.27 32.84
CA SER A 297 -30.40 -8.66 33.79
C SER A 297 -30.19 -10.15 34.10
N GLY A 298 -29.22 -10.43 34.97
CA GLY A 298 -28.90 -11.72 35.62
C GLY A 298 -29.41 -13.03 34.99
N THR A 299 -28.47 -13.91 34.60
CA THR A 299 -28.64 -15.36 34.78
C THR A 299 -27.26 -16.03 34.92
N GLY A 300 -26.71 -15.97 36.13
CA GLY A 300 -26.03 -17.12 36.69
C GLY A 300 -27.06 -17.90 37.50
N ALA A 301 -27.74 -18.87 36.88
CA ALA A 301 -28.43 -19.99 37.54
C ALA A 301 -29.15 -20.89 36.50
N ASN A 302 -28.72 -22.15 36.44
CA ASN A 302 -29.46 -23.35 36.00
C ASN A 302 -29.98 -23.44 34.55
N ALA A 303 -29.23 -24.14 33.70
CA ALA A 303 -29.62 -25.44 33.13
C ALA A 303 -28.43 -26.05 32.36
#